data_AF-C0C716-F1
#
_entry.id   AF-C0C716-F1
#
_cell.length_a   1.000
_cell.length_b   1.000
_cell.length_c   1.000
_cell.angle_alpha   90.00
_cell.angle_beta   90.00
_cell.angle_gamma   90.00
#
_symmetry.space_group_name_H-M   'P 1'
#
loop_
_entity.id
_entity.type
_entity.pdbx_description
1 polymer ?
#
loop_
_entity_poly.entity_id
_entity_poly.type
_entity_poly.pdbx_seq_one_letter_code
_entity_poly.pdbx_strand_id
1 'polypeptide(L)'
;VVIIDYAASADGQPIQNGSGSDYELTVGSGSFYEGFDDNLIGHNAGDTLNIEHTFADDFNNKTLAGKKASIDVTVKAVREKELPELTDEFVRTISQKSDTVEEYRKEVRKLLEENNKEYIQSELMDSAWKQVLENTEVKKYPKDRLKEEEQSFYDHYEDGADMYEMDFPEFLSK
;
A
#
# COMPACT_ATOMS: atom_id res chain seq x y z
N VAL A 1 9.03 9.09 12.65
CA VAL A 1 8.00 9.68 11.75
C VAL A 1 8.25 11.17 11.71
N VAL A 2 8.34 11.74 10.52
CA VAL A 2 8.47 13.19 10.33
C VAL A 2 7.20 13.70 9.67
N ILE A 3 6.73 14.86 10.11
CA ILE A 3 5.64 15.58 9.45
C ILE A 3 6.29 16.61 8.55
N ILE A 4 6.00 16.56 7.26
CA ILE A 4 6.59 17.45 6.28
C ILE A 4 5.53 18.16 5.45
N ASP A 5 5.83 19.40 5.10
CA ASP A 5 5.25 20.03 3.92
C ASP A 5 6.27 19.94 2.79
N TYR A 6 5.84 19.68 1.57
CA TYR A 6 6.74 19.64 0.43
C TYR A 6 6.11 20.24 -0.82
N ALA A 7 6.96 20.79 -1.70
CA ALA A 7 6.58 21.25 -3.02
C ALA A 7 7.69 20.92 -4.03
N ALA A 8 7.37 20.11 -5.03
CA ALA A 8 8.27 19.70 -6.08
C ALA A 8 8.04 20.49 -7.37
N SER A 9 9.13 20.88 -8.01
CA SER A 9 9.13 21.54 -9.31
C SER A 9 10.19 20.92 -10.22
N ALA A 10 9.92 20.89 -11.53
CA ALA A 10 10.89 20.50 -12.56
C ALA A 10 10.90 21.58 -13.65
N ASP A 11 12.07 22.00 -14.10
CA ASP A 11 12.25 23.12 -15.05
C ASP A 11 11.51 24.43 -14.63
N GLY A 12 11.41 24.67 -13.31
CA GLY A 12 10.70 25.82 -12.75
C GLY A 12 9.17 25.75 -12.82
N GLN A 13 8.60 24.60 -13.23
CA GLN A 13 7.16 24.34 -13.21
C GLN A 13 6.80 23.37 -12.09
N PRO A 14 5.72 23.62 -11.32
CA PRO A 14 5.24 22.66 -10.33
C PRO A 14 4.92 21.31 -10.95
N ILE A 15 5.32 20.22 -10.27
CA ILE A 15 4.94 18.87 -10.68
C ILE A 15 3.49 18.62 -10.25
N GLN A 16 2.67 18.05 -11.14
CA GLN A 16 1.30 17.67 -10.80
C GLN A 16 1.29 16.65 -9.66
N ASN A 17 0.53 16.91 -8.60
CA ASN A 17 0.53 16.13 -7.36
C ASN A 17 1.91 16.07 -6.67
N GLY A 18 2.82 16.99 -7.01
CA GLY A 18 4.16 17.10 -6.45
C GLY A 18 4.23 17.91 -5.15
N SER A 19 3.10 18.26 -4.55
CA SER A 19 3.06 18.99 -3.28
C SER A 19 2.12 18.33 -2.27
N GLY A 20 2.43 18.51 -0.99
CA GLY A 20 1.64 18.00 0.12
C GLY A 20 1.88 18.84 1.38
N SER A 21 0.86 18.89 2.25
CA SER A 21 0.92 19.53 3.57
C SER A 21 0.65 18.49 4.64
N ASP A 22 1.32 18.63 5.78
CA ASP A 22 1.16 17.78 6.97
C ASP A 22 1.31 16.28 6.66
N TYR A 23 2.18 15.95 5.70
CA TYR A 23 2.41 14.59 5.26
C TYR A 23 3.22 13.83 6.32
N GLU A 24 2.66 12.74 6.85
CA GLU A 24 3.36 11.87 7.79
C GLU A 24 4.24 10.85 7.04
N LEU A 25 5.55 11.09 7.04
CA LEU A 25 6.54 10.19 6.46
C LEU A 25 7.22 9.36 7.55
N THR A 26 7.25 8.03 7.37
CA THR A 26 8.12 7.16 8.17
C THR A 26 9.48 7.10 7.48
N VAL A 27 10.49 7.74 8.08
CA VAL A 27 11.88 7.68 7.57
C VAL A 27 12.31 6.22 7.39
N GLY A 28 12.76 5.87 6.19
CA GLY A 28 13.12 4.51 5.79
C GLY A 28 11.99 3.72 5.12
N SER A 29 10.80 4.30 4.92
CA SER A 29 9.69 3.61 4.25
C SER A 29 9.84 3.54 2.74
N GLY A 30 10.67 4.41 2.15
CA GLY A 30 10.81 4.49 0.68
C GLY A 30 9.52 4.94 -0.01
N SER A 31 8.65 5.69 0.68
CA SER A 31 7.34 6.11 0.14
C SER A 31 7.40 7.15 -0.97
N PHE A 32 8.56 7.82 -1.14
CA PHE A 32 8.83 8.74 -2.24
C PHE A 32 9.67 8.05 -3.31
N TYR A 33 10.86 8.60 -3.60
CA TYR A 33 11.89 7.99 -4.43
C TYR A 33 13.02 7.48 -3.52
N GLU A 34 13.78 6.52 -4.03
CA GLU A 34 14.93 5.96 -3.32
C GLU A 34 15.94 7.06 -2.96
N GLY A 35 16.33 7.12 -1.68
CA GLY A 35 17.26 8.12 -1.16
C GLY A 35 16.63 9.46 -0.76
N PHE A 36 15.32 9.67 -0.93
CA PHE A 36 14.66 10.87 -0.40
C PHE A 36 14.84 10.96 1.12
N ASP A 37 14.54 9.86 1.82
CA ASP A 37 14.55 9.77 3.28
C ASP A 37 15.93 10.11 3.87
N ASP A 38 17.02 9.78 3.15
CA ASP A 38 18.40 10.05 3.58
C ASP A 38 18.70 11.55 3.67
N ASN A 39 18.05 12.37 2.84
CA ASN A 39 18.20 13.83 2.88
C ASN A 39 17.53 14.45 4.12
N LEU A 40 16.66 13.71 4.80
CA LEU A 40 15.99 14.18 6.02
C LEU A 40 16.79 13.83 7.28
N ILE A 41 17.78 12.92 7.18
CA ILE A 41 18.56 12.46 8.31
C ILE A 41 19.46 13.60 8.82
N GLY A 42 19.37 13.88 10.13
CA GLY A 42 20.16 14.92 10.79
C GLY A 42 19.48 16.29 10.86
N HIS A 43 18.30 16.44 10.24
CA HIS A 43 17.51 17.68 10.29
C HIS A 43 16.50 17.67 11.44
N ASN A 44 16.16 18.88 11.90
CA ASN A 44 15.27 19.12 13.03
C ASN A 44 13.91 19.66 12.58
N ALA A 45 12.92 19.60 13.48
CA ALA A 45 11.67 20.30 13.28
C ALA A 45 11.93 21.82 13.16
N GLY A 46 11.31 22.44 12.17
CA GLY A 46 11.51 23.82 11.75
C GLY A 46 12.45 23.99 10.55
N ASP A 47 13.24 22.97 10.20
CA ASP A 47 14.20 23.08 9.10
C ASP A 47 13.49 23.08 7.74
N THR A 48 14.01 23.90 6.82
CA THR A 48 13.63 23.90 5.41
C THR A 48 14.82 23.44 4.57
N LEU A 49 14.55 22.52 3.64
CA LEU A 49 15.51 21.84 2.81
C LEU A 49 15.13 22.04 1.35
N ASN A 50 16.11 22.26 0.50
CA ASN A 50 15.93 22.15 -0.94
C ASN A 50 16.68 20.89 -1.40
N ILE A 51 15.91 19.89 -1.81
CA ILE A 51 16.44 18.59 -2.24
C ILE A 51 16.35 18.52 -3.76
N GLU A 52 17.48 18.22 -4.40
CA GLU A 52 17.53 18.01 -5.84
C GLU A 52 17.48 16.51 -6.17
N HIS A 53 16.64 16.14 -7.13
CA HIS A 53 16.52 14.78 -7.62
C HIS A 53 16.47 14.75 -9.14
N THR A 54 17.12 13.77 -9.76
CA THR A 54 17.01 13.54 -11.20
C THR A 54 16.24 12.26 -11.43
N PHE A 55 15.09 12.36 -12.10
CA PHE A 55 14.30 11.19 -12.49
C PHE A 55 15.08 10.34 -13.50
N ALA A 56 14.95 9.02 -13.38
CA ALA A 56 15.54 8.10 -14.35
C ALA A 56 14.97 8.30 -15.77
N ASP A 57 15.74 7.92 -16.79
CA ASP A 57 15.35 8.06 -18.20
C ASP A 57 14.14 7.16 -18.56
N ASP A 58 13.94 6.07 -17.83
CA ASP A 58 12.85 5.10 -18.00
C ASP A 58 11.65 5.36 -17.08
N PHE A 59 11.60 6.54 -16.43
CA PHE A 59 10.51 6.88 -15.52
C PHE A 59 9.14 6.86 -16.23
N ASN A 60 8.16 6.20 -15.62
CA ASN A 60 6.82 5.98 -16.18
C ASN A 60 6.15 7.27 -16.68
N ASN A 61 6.38 8.40 -16.00
CA ASN A 61 5.93 9.70 -16.46
C ASN A 61 6.93 10.29 -17.48
N LYS A 62 6.61 10.17 -18.76
CA LYS A 62 7.42 10.70 -19.88
C LYS A 62 7.71 12.20 -19.79
N THR A 63 6.91 12.97 -19.05
CA THR A 63 7.15 14.42 -18.89
C THR A 63 8.21 14.74 -17.83
N LEU A 64 8.51 13.78 -16.95
CA LEU A 64 9.48 13.90 -15.86
C LEU A 64 10.75 13.07 -16.11
N ALA A 65 10.69 12.05 -16.95
CA ALA A 65 11.83 11.20 -17.29
C ALA A 65 13.07 12.01 -17.71
N GLY A 66 14.22 11.72 -17.09
CA GLY A 66 15.50 12.39 -17.32
C GLY A 66 15.58 13.84 -16.80
N LYS A 67 14.52 14.38 -16.19
CA LYS A 67 14.50 15.76 -15.70
C LYS A 67 15.02 15.87 -14.28
N LYS A 68 15.63 17.02 -14.01
CA LYS A 68 15.99 17.45 -12.66
C LYS A 68 14.81 18.16 -12.00
N ALA A 69 14.44 17.70 -10.81
CA ALA A 69 13.47 18.32 -9.94
C ALA A 69 14.14 18.92 -8.71
N SER A 70 13.55 20.01 -8.22
CA SER A 70 13.87 20.65 -6.94
C SER A 70 12.65 20.53 -6.04
N ILE A 71 12.87 20.05 -4.83
CA ILE A 71 11.83 19.75 -3.85
C ILE A 71 12.14 20.56 -2.61
N ASP A 72 11.30 21.56 -2.36
CA ASP A 72 11.35 22.31 -1.11
C ASP A 72 10.59 21.51 -0.05
N VAL A 73 11.27 21.12 1.02
CA VAL A 73 10.70 20.36 2.15
C VAL A 73 10.83 21.20 3.40
N THR A 74 9.74 21.32 4.17
CA THR A 74 9.77 21.88 5.52
C THR A 74 9.41 20.81 6.52
N VAL A 75 10.31 20.53 7.46
CA VAL A 75 10.09 19.56 8.54
C VAL A 75 9.27 20.24 9.63
N LYS A 76 7.98 19.95 9.72
CA LYS A 76 7.11 20.52 10.76
C LYS A 76 7.31 19.90 12.13
N ALA A 77 7.49 18.59 12.17
CA ALA A 77 7.66 17.86 13.42
C ALA A 77 8.48 16.58 13.21
N VAL A 78 9.23 16.20 14.23
CA VAL A 78 9.91 14.91 14.32
C VAL A 78 9.33 14.16 15.50
N ARG A 79 8.80 12.96 15.25
CA ARG A 79 8.20 12.07 16.25
C ARG A 79 8.95 10.74 16.24
N GLU A 80 9.31 10.26 17.42
CA GLU A 80 9.79 8.90 17.60
C GLU A 80 8.62 7.98 17.97
N LYS A 81 8.62 6.75 17.46
CA LYS A 81 7.67 5.73 17.91
C LYS A 81 8.23 5.12 19.18
N GLU A 82 7.70 5.51 20.33
CA GLU A 82 7.96 4.79 21.57
C GLU A 82 7.19 3.48 21.56
N LEU A 83 7.91 2.37 21.37
CA LEU A 83 7.33 1.04 21.48
C LEU A 83 7.22 0.68 22.96
N PRO A 84 6.02 0.35 23.47
CA PRO A 84 5.88 -0.10 24.84
C PRO A 84 6.63 -1.42 25.03
N GLU A 85 7.20 -1.61 26.22
CA GLU A 85 7.77 -2.91 26.58
C GLU A 85 6.68 -3.98 26.57
N LEU A 86 7.00 -5.12 25.97
CA LEU A 86 6.09 -6.27 25.96
C LEU A 86 6.07 -6.90 27.36
N THR A 87 5.11 -6.46 28.17
CA THR A 87 4.85 -6.92 29.54
C THR A 87 3.48 -7.56 29.65
N ASP A 88 3.24 -8.33 30.72
CA ASP A 88 1.93 -8.97 30.97
C ASP A 88 0.82 -7.91 31.12
N GLU A 89 1.11 -6.76 31.72
CA GLU A 89 0.16 -5.66 31.83
C GLU A 89 -0.20 -5.11 30.44
N PHE A 90 0.79 -4.86 29.59
CA PHE A 90 0.54 -4.43 28.22
C PHE A 90 -0.23 -5.47 27.41
N VAL A 91 0.07 -6.77 27.57
CA VAL A 91 -0.67 -7.85 26.91
C VAL A 91 -2.16 -7.81 27.28
N ARG A 92 -2.50 -7.60 28.56
CA ARG A 92 -3.90 -7.49 29.00
C ARG A 92 -4.65 -6.31 28.41
N THR A 93 -3.95 -5.28 27.92
CA THR A 93 -4.61 -4.14 27.25
C THR A 93 -4.85 -4.39 25.76
N ILE A 94 -4.09 -5.29 25.13
CA ILE A 94 -4.14 -5.52 23.68
C ILE A 94 -4.72 -6.88 23.26
N SER A 95 -4.73 -7.89 24.14
CA SER A 95 -5.29 -9.22 23.87
C SER A 95 -6.54 -9.46 24.70
N GLN A 96 -7.56 -10.03 24.07
CA GLN A 96 -8.78 -10.51 24.74
C GLN A 96 -8.67 -11.97 25.20
N LYS A 97 -7.58 -12.66 24.85
CA LYS A 97 -7.42 -14.11 25.02
C LYS A 97 -6.19 -14.51 25.85
N SER A 98 -5.27 -13.59 26.08
CA SER A 98 -3.99 -13.83 26.75
C SER A 98 -3.80 -12.84 27.88
N ASP A 99 -3.34 -13.31 29.05
CA ASP A 99 -3.07 -12.49 30.23
C ASP A 99 -1.56 -12.28 30.47
N THR A 100 -0.71 -13.02 29.75
CA THR A 100 0.74 -13.00 29.88
C THR A 100 1.44 -12.94 28.53
N VAL A 101 2.68 -12.46 28.52
CA VAL A 101 3.55 -12.43 27.33
C VAL A 101 3.75 -13.81 26.73
N GLU A 102 3.88 -14.84 27.57
CA GLU A 102 4.06 -16.21 27.07
C GLU A 102 2.81 -16.73 26.35
N GLU A 103 1.62 -16.51 26.92
CA GLU A 103 0.34 -16.87 26.29
C GLU A 103 0.15 -16.11 24.98
N TYR A 104 0.39 -14.80 24.99
CA TYR A 104 0.25 -13.98 23.80
C TYR A 104 1.20 -14.42 22.68
N ARG A 105 2.44 -14.78 23.01
CA ARG A 105 3.38 -15.34 22.02
C ARG A 105 2.90 -16.67 21.45
N LYS A 106 2.27 -17.54 22.25
CA LYS A 106 1.68 -18.79 21.77
C LYS A 106 0.44 -18.52 20.90
N GLU A 107 -0.40 -17.57 21.29
CA GLU A 107 -1.56 -17.12 20.52
C GLU A 107 -1.14 -16.62 19.14
N VAL A 108 -0.22 -15.66 19.08
CA VAL A 108 0.27 -15.10 17.82
C VAL A 108 0.97 -16.16 16.98
N ARG A 109 1.77 -17.05 17.58
CA ARG A 109 2.40 -18.16 16.85
C ARG A 109 1.35 -19.04 16.19
N LYS A 110 0.32 -19.45 16.93
CA LYS A 110 -0.75 -20.30 16.41
C LYS A 110 -1.47 -19.62 15.25
N LEU A 111 -1.80 -18.34 15.37
CA LEU A 111 -2.40 -17.55 14.30
C LEU A 111 -1.52 -17.53 13.04
N LEU A 112 -0.22 -17.31 13.20
CA LEU A 112 0.73 -17.31 12.07
C LEU A 112 0.85 -18.70 11.42
N GLU A 113 0.86 -19.76 12.22
CA GLU A 113 0.90 -21.14 11.72
C GLU A 113 -0.38 -21.51 10.93
N GLU A 114 -1.55 -21.10 11.43
CA GLU A 114 -2.85 -21.29 10.76
C GLU A 114 -2.90 -20.52 9.44
N ASN A 115 -2.56 -19.22 9.45
CA ASN A 115 -2.52 -18.39 8.24
C ASN A 115 -1.53 -18.94 7.21
N ASN A 116 -0.35 -19.36 7.63
CA ASN A 116 0.65 -19.92 6.72
C ASN A 116 0.18 -21.25 6.12
N LYS A 117 -0.55 -22.08 6.89
CA LYS A 117 -1.12 -23.32 6.39
C LYS A 117 -2.17 -23.05 5.32
N GLU A 118 -3.06 -22.09 5.55
CA GLU A 118 -4.07 -21.68 4.56
C GLU A 118 -3.41 -21.11 3.30
N TYR A 119 -2.40 -20.26 3.46
CA TYR A 119 -1.62 -19.71 2.35
C TYR A 119 -0.99 -20.82 1.49
N ILE A 120 -0.28 -21.76 2.11
CA ILE A 120 0.36 -22.87 1.39
C ILE A 120 -0.69 -23.73 0.67
N GLN A 121 -1.86 -23.95 1.26
CA GLN A 121 -2.94 -24.71 0.61
C GLN A 121 -3.50 -23.99 -0.61
N SER A 122 -3.71 -22.66 -0.52
CA SER A 122 -4.13 -21.85 -1.66
C SER A 122 -3.09 -21.88 -2.77
N GLU A 123 -1.83 -21.60 -2.46
CA GLU A 123 -0.73 -21.61 -3.43
C GLU A 123 -0.58 -22.97 -4.13
N LEU A 124 -0.71 -24.06 -3.38
CA LEU A 124 -0.67 -25.41 -3.95
C LEU A 124 -1.86 -25.65 -4.89
N MET A 125 -3.07 -25.24 -4.50
CA MET A 125 -4.26 -25.36 -5.34
C MET A 125 -4.12 -24.54 -6.61
N ASP A 126 -3.70 -23.29 -6.50
CA ASP A 126 -3.53 -22.37 -7.63
C ASP A 126 -2.45 -22.88 -8.59
N SER A 127 -1.33 -23.37 -8.06
CA SER A 127 -0.26 -23.99 -8.85
C SER A 127 -0.75 -25.24 -9.58
N ALA A 128 -1.49 -26.12 -8.91
CA ALA A 128 -2.05 -27.31 -9.52
C ALA A 128 -3.09 -26.96 -10.59
N TRP A 129 -3.97 -26.00 -10.31
CA TRP A 129 -5.00 -25.56 -11.24
C TRP A 129 -4.40 -24.89 -12.47
N LYS A 130 -3.37 -24.06 -12.29
CA LYS A 130 -2.61 -23.46 -13.39
C LYS A 130 -2.03 -24.54 -14.30
N GLN A 131 -1.43 -25.60 -13.75
CA GLN A 131 -0.92 -26.71 -14.56
C GLN A 131 -2.05 -27.43 -15.31
N VAL A 132 -3.22 -27.64 -14.69
CA VAL A 132 -4.38 -28.21 -15.39
C VAL A 132 -4.81 -27.32 -16.55
N LEU A 133 -4.91 -26.01 -16.35
CA LEU A 133 -5.31 -25.06 -17.38
C LEU A 133 -4.29 -24.99 -18.53
N GLU A 134 -2.99 -24.92 -18.23
CA GLU A 134 -1.92 -24.85 -19.23
C GLU A 134 -1.83 -26.13 -20.09
N ASN A 135 -2.25 -27.28 -19.54
CA ASN A 135 -2.20 -28.58 -20.22
C ASN A 135 -3.57 -29.05 -20.74
N THR A 136 -4.62 -28.21 -20.63
CA THR A 136 -5.97 -28.54 -21.09
C THR A 136 -6.40 -27.59 -22.21
N GLU A 137 -6.90 -28.16 -23.30
CA GLU A 137 -7.55 -27.39 -24.35
C GLU A 137 -9.06 -27.29 -24.08
N VAL A 138 -9.55 -26.07 -23.82
CA VAL A 138 -10.99 -25.83 -23.67
C VAL A 138 -11.67 -25.82 -25.05
N LYS A 139 -12.38 -26.90 -25.38
CA LYS A 139 -13.03 -27.07 -26.69
C LYS A 139 -14.28 -26.21 -26.87
N LYS A 140 -15.04 -26.00 -25.80
CA LYS A 140 -16.30 -25.24 -25.83
C LYS A 140 -16.73 -24.85 -24.41
N TYR A 141 -17.19 -23.63 -24.26
CA TYR A 141 -17.86 -23.17 -23.03
C TYR A 141 -19.35 -23.50 -23.05
N PRO A 142 -19.94 -23.95 -21.93
CA PRO A 142 -21.39 -24.09 -21.79
C PRO A 142 -22.03 -22.70 -21.83
N LYS A 143 -22.81 -22.40 -22.88
CA LYS A 143 -23.36 -21.06 -23.12
C LYS A 143 -24.32 -20.58 -22.01
N ASP A 144 -25.08 -21.49 -21.43
CA ASP A 144 -26.05 -21.14 -20.38
C ASP A 144 -25.30 -20.75 -19.10
N ARG A 145 -24.25 -21.48 -18.75
CA ARG A 145 -23.36 -21.13 -17.62
C ARG A 145 -22.63 -19.82 -17.87
N LEU A 146 -22.15 -19.56 -19.09
CA LEU A 146 -21.49 -18.30 -19.41
C LEU A 146 -22.41 -17.09 -19.17
N LYS A 147 -23.69 -17.20 -19.57
CA LYS A 147 -24.68 -16.14 -19.33
C LYS A 147 -25.00 -15.96 -17.85
N GLU A 148 -25.08 -17.05 -17.09
CA GLU A 148 -25.26 -16.99 -15.63
C GLU A 148 -24.10 -16.25 -14.95
N GLU A 149 -22.86 -16.55 -15.34
CA GLU A 149 -21.66 -15.88 -14.81
C GLU A 149 -21.59 -14.40 -15.24
N GLU A 150 -21.92 -14.09 -16.50
CA GLU A 150 -22.01 -12.71 -16.98
C GLU A 150 -23.02 -11.91 -16.14
N GLN A 151 -24.23 -12.44 -15.92
CA GLN A 151 -25.24 -11.78 -15.11
C GLN A 151 -24.78 -11.61 -13.65
N SER A 152 -24.20 -12.64 -13.05
CA SER A 152 -23.68 -12.55 -11.68
C SER A 152 -22.59 -11.48 -11.54
N PHE A 153 -21.81 -11.25 -12.60
CA PHE A 153 -20.82 -10.17 -12.62
C PHE A 153 -21.51 -8.80 -12.69
N TYR A 154 -22.53 -8.62 -13.54
CA TYR A 154 -23.31 -7.38 -13.57
C TYR A 154 -23.97 -7.10 -12.23
N ASP A 155 -24.66 -8.08 -11.66
CA ASP A 155 -25.36 -7.96 -10.37
C ASP A 155 -24.39 -7.51 -9.27
N HIS A 156 -23.18 -8.10 -9.21
CA HIS A 156 -22.17 -7.73 -8.22
C HIS A 156 -21.73 -6.26 -8.29
N TYR A 157 -21.54 -5.73 -9.50
CA TYR A 157 -21.14 -4.34 -9.68
C TYR A 157 -22.33 -3.37 -9.59
N GLU A 158 -23.55 -3.79 -9.93
CA GLU A 158 -24.78 -3.02 -9.70
C GLU A 158 -25.02 -2.87 -8.20
N ASP A 159 -24.92 -3.95 -7.43
CA ASP A 159 -25.01 -3.91 -5.97
C ASP A 159 -23.94 -2.97 -5.36
N GLY A 160 -22.73 -2.97 -5.93
CA GLY A 160 -21.67 -2.04 -5.56
C GLY A 160 -22.05 -0.57 -5.85
N ALA A 161 -22.52 -0.29 -7.06
CA ALA A 161 -22.96 1.05 -7.45
C ALA A 161 -24.09 1.56 -6.54
N ASP A 162 -25.08 0.72 -6.25
CA ASP A 162 -26.19 1.01 -5.35
C ASP A 162 -25.70 1.31 -3.92
N MET A 163 -24.75 0.51 -3.40
CA MET A 163 -24.16 0.74 -2.08
C MET A 163 -23.45 2.10 -1.98
N TYR A 164 -22.88 2.58 -3.08
CA TYR A 164 -22.23 3.89 -3.15
C TYR A 164 -23.16 5.02 -3.65
N GLU A 165 -24.45 4.73 -3.86
CA GLU A 165 -25.44 5.66 -4.43
C GLU A 165 -24.98 6.29 -5.76
N MET A 166 -24.26 5.51 -6.57
CA MET A 166 -23.70 5.93 -7.85
C MET A 166 -24.47 5.32 -9.01
N ASP A 167 -24.51 6.03 -10.14
CA ASP A 167 -24.96 5.46 -11.41
C ASP A 167 -23.98 4.36 -11.86
N PHE A 168 -24.49 3.21 -12.32
CA PHE A 168 -23.67 2.05 -12.65
C PHE A 168 -22.56 2.34 -13.70
N PRO A 169 -22.85 3.00 -14.84
CA PRO A 169 -21.83 3.51 -15.75
C PRO A 169 -20.77 4.42 -15.10
N GLU A 170 -21.17 5.26 -14.13
CA GLU A 170 -20.24 6.14 -13.42
C GLU A 170 -19.34 5.33 -12.47
N PHE A 171 -19.89 4.32 -11.80
CA PHE A 171 -19.16 3.42 -10.91
C PHE A 171 -18.06 2.62 -11.64
N LEU A 172 -18.34 2.11 -12.83
CA LEU A 172 -17.38 1.36 -13.66
C LEU A 172 -16.24 2.22 -14.23
N SER A 173 -16.35 3.54 -14.17
CA SER A 173 -15.39 4.48 -14.76
C SER A 173 -14.27 4.93 -13.80
N LYS A 174 -14.32 4.50 -12.53
CA LYS A 174 -13.33 4.79 -11.49
C LYS A 174 -12.35 3.63 -11.31
#